data_AF-A0A936L7G6-F1
#
_entry.id   AF-A0A936L7G6-F1
#
_cell.length_a   1.000
_cell.length_b   1.000
_cell.length_c   1.000
_cell.angle_alpha   90.00
_cell.angle_beta   90.00
_cell.angle_gamma   90.00
#
_symmetry.space_group_name_H-M   'P 1'
#
loop_
_entity.id
_entity.type
_entity.pdbx_description
1 polymer ?
#
loop_
_entity_poly.entity_id
_entity_poly.type
_entity_poly.pdbx_seq_one_letter_code
_entity_poly.pdbx_strand_id
1 'polypeptide(L)'
;MAKRLKLTGFARFFILLVILAPLSYLIASYANGEDGMENIKRLVGITDQVEQPATSKNQGETAIVSKAQRIATLEQEIAVLQDSLEAKDLEIAEMKRQIRLLKGSR
;
A
#
# COMPACT_ATOMS: atom_id res chain seq x y z
N MET A 1 4.98 23.11 37.61
CA MET A 1 5.52 24.12 36.67
C MET A 1 6.01 23.41 35.41
N ALA A 2 5.42 23.67 34.25
CA ALA A 2 5.87 23.05 32.99
C ALA A 2 7.15 23.76 32.49
N LYS A 3 8.27 23.04 32.42
CA LYS A 3 9.51 23.55 31.84
C LYS A 3 9.36 23.62 30.32
N ARG A 4 9.51 24.82 29.74
CA ARG A 4 9.49 25.02 28.30
C ARG A 4 10.84 24.57 27.72
N LEU A 5 10.86 23.44 27.02
CA LEU A 5 12.05 22.97 26.32
C LEU A 5 12.35 23.93 25.16
N LYS A 6 13.46 24.65 25.24
CA LYS A 6 13.92 25.52 24.15
C LYS A 6 14.57 24.64 23.09
N LEU A 7 13.85 24.37 22.02
CA LEU A 7 14.34 23.59 20.89
C LEU A 7 15.30 24.46 20.06
N THR A 8 16.57 24.07 20.00
CA THR A 8 17.60 24.77 19.21
C THR A 8 17.36 24.56 17.70
N GLY A 9 17.90 25.44 16.85
CA GLY A 9 17.79 25.30 15.39
C GLY A 9 18.30 23.95 14.89
N PHE A 10 19.40 23.46 15.47
CA PHE A 10 19.94 22.13 15.20
C PHE A 10 18.96 21.02 15.60
N ALA A 11 18.32 21.10 16.79
CA ALA A 11 17.36 20.10 17.22
C ALA A 11 16.13 20.04 16.30
N ARG A 12 15.66 21.17 15.77
CA ARG A 12 14.59 21.21 14.75
C ARG A 12 15.01 20.51 13.46
N PHE A 13 16.23 20.77 12.98
CA PHE A 13 16.77 20.10 11.79
C PHE A 13 16.93 18.59 12.01
N PHE A 14 17.42 18.18 13.18
CA PHE A 14 17.62 16.77 13.50
C PHE A 14 16.29 16.01 13.59
N ILE A 15 15.26 16.59 14.20
CA ILE A 15 13.91 16.00 14.24
C ILE A 15 13.35 15.85 12.81
N LEU A 16 13.54 16.85 11.96
CA LEU A 16 13.15 16.74 10.55
C LEU A 16 13.89 15.60 9.86
N LEU A 17 15.20 15.48 10.05
CA LEU A 17 16.01 14.42 9.43
C LEU A 17 15.54 13.02 9.85
N VAL A 18 15.26 12.81 11.14
CA VAL A 18 14.77 11.53 11.68
C VAL A 18 13.43 11.12 11.06
N ILE A 19 12.58 12.07 10.69
CA ILE A 19 11.29 11.81 10.05
C ILE A 19 11.44 11.70 8.52
N LEU A 20 12.26 12.57 7.92
CA LEU A 20 12.41 12.69 6.48
C LEU A 20 13.22 11.54 5.89
N ALA A 21 14.21 11.01 6.60
CA ALA A 21 15.01 9.88 6.17
C ALA A 21 14.17 8.61 5.88
N PRO A 22 13.34 8.10 6.81
CA PRO A 22 12.51 6.94 6.53
C PRO A 22 11.42 7.23 5.49
N LEU A 23 10.85 8.45 5.46
CA LEU A 23 9.89 8.84 4.43
C LEU A 23 10.51 8.87 3.03
N SER A 24 11.71 9.44 2.89
CA SER A 24 12.42 9.46 1.61
C SER A 24 12.79 8.06 1.14
N TYR A 25 13.13 7.16 2.06
CA TYR A 25 13.37 5.76 1.73
C TYR A 25 12.10 5.06 1.21
N LEU A 26 10.94 5.29 1.84
CA LEU A 26 9.66 4.78 1.35
C LEU A 26 9.35 5.28 -0.07
N ILE A 27 9.55 6.57 -0.33
CA ILE A 27 9.27 7.18 -1.63
C ILE A 27 10.18 6.58 -2.71
N ALA A 28 11.49 6.48 -2.44
CA ALA A 28 12.45 5.90 -3.37
C ALA A 28 12.17 4.42 -3.64
N SER A 29 11.81 3.67 -2.61
CA SER A 29 11.50 2.24 -2.71
C SER A 29 10.22 1.99 -3.52
N TYR A 30 9.19 2.82 -3.33
CA TYR A 30 7.95 2.76 -4.12
C TYR A 30 8.20 3.04 -5.61
N ALA A 31 9.06 4.01 -5.93
CA ALA A 31 9.41 4.31 -7.33
C ALA A 31 10.18 3.17 -8.02
N ASN A 32 10.94 2.38 -7.27
CA ASN A 32 11.70 1.23 -7.78
C ASN A 32 10.88 -0.08 -7.78
N GLY A 33 9.64 -0.07 -7.29
CA GLY A 33 8.80 -1.27 -7.19
C GLY A 33 9.23 -2.24 -6.08
N GLU A 34 10.05 -1.80 -5.12
CA GLU A 34 10.43 -2.58 -3.95
C GLU A 34 9.49 -2.32 -2.77
N ASP A 35 9.26 -3.32 -1.92
CA ASP A 35 8.44 -3.21 -0.71
C ASP A 35 9.20 -2.48 0.42
N GLY A 36 9.25 -1.14 0.33
CA GLY A 36 9.94 -0.29 1.32
C GLY A 36 9.42 -0.45 2.75
N MET A 37 8.14 -0.81 2.90
CA MET A 37 7.53 -1.08 4.19
C MET A 37 8.05 -2.37 4.85
N GLU A 38 8.38 -3.39 4.05
CA GLU A 38 8.96 -4.64 4.56
C GLU A 38 10.40 -4.42 5.01
N ASN A 39 11.18 -3.63 4.26
CA ASN A 39 12.56 -3.29 4.61
C ASN A 39 12.66 -2.39 5.85
N ILE A 40 11.72 -1.45 6.04
CA ILE A 40 11.68 -0.63 7.27
C ILE A 40 11.36 -1.48 8.50
N LYS A 41 10.46 -2.45 8.39
CA LYS A 41 10.16 -3.38 9.49
C LYS A 41 11.40 -4.19 9.89
N ARG A 42 12.21 -4.62 8.91
CA ARG A 42 13.49 -5.30 9.15
C ARG A 42 14.53 -4.36 9.77
N LEU A 43 14.60 -3.09 9.34
CA LEU A 43 15.59 -2.12 9.81
C LEU A 43 15.26 -1.53 11.20
N VAL A 44 13.98 -1.38 11.54
CA VAL A 44 13.51 -0.79 12.81
C VAL A 44 13.44 -1.83 13.94
N GLY A 45 13.75 -3.11 13.67
CA GLY A 45 14.05 -4.08 14.72
C GLY A 45 12.88 -4.48 15.63
N ILE A 46 11.64 -4.29 15.18
CA ILE A 46 10.47 -4.92 15.83
C ILE A 46 10.49 -6.41 15.42
N THR A 47 11.40 -7.17 16.05
CA THR A 47 11.47 -8.64 16.31
C THR A 47 11.01 -9.57 15.16
N ASP A 48 11.85 -10.41 14.56
CA ASP A 48 12.78 -11.35 15.19
C ASP A 48 14.18 -11.36 14.58
N GLN A 49 15.15 -11.60 15.46
CA GLN A 49 16.55 -11.94 15.18
C GLN A 49 16.67 -12.96 14.04
N VAL A 50 17.31 -12.58 12.93
CA VAL A 50 18.08 -13.54 12.14
C VAL A 50 19.33 -12.84 11.64
N GLU A 51 20.42 -13.11 12.36
CA GLU A 51 21.77 -13.07 11.84
C GLU A 51 21.80 -13.76 10.47
N GLN A 52 22.27 -13.08 9.44
CA GLN A 52 22.71 -13.77 8.24
C GLN A 52 24.09 -14.37 8.57
N PRO A 53 24.28 -15.69 8.41
CA PRO A 53 24.64 -16.16 7.08
C PRO A 53 24.13 -17.57 6.69
N ALA A 54 24.04 -17.76 5.37
CA ALA A 54 24.00 -19.02 4.64
C ALA A 54 22.76 -19.95 4.75
N THR A 55 22.10 -20.12 3.61
CA THR A 55 21.26 -21.27 3.21
C THR A 55 19.84 -21.35 3.78
N SER A 56 18.94 -20.48 3.31
CA SER A 56 17.49 -20.73 3.36
C SER A 56 16.93 -21.02 1.97
N LYS A 57 17.24 -22.21 1.43
CA LYS A 57 16.53 -22.74 0.25
C LYS A 57 15.09 -23.18 0.56
N ASN A 58 14.70 -23.29 1.84
CA ASN A 58 13.40 -23.86 2.24
C ASN A 58 12.35 -22.83 2.73
N GLN A 59 12.67 -21.54 2.83
CA GLN A 59 11.68 -20.48 3.11
C GLN A 59 11.12 -19.83 1.85
N GLY A 60 11.76 -20.04 0.69
CA GLY A 60 11.30 -19.54 -0.60
C GLY A 60 10.02 -20.22 -1.06
N GLU A 61 9.90 -21.54 -0.94
CA GLU A 61 8.76 -22.28 -1.47
C GLU A 61 7.45 -21.97 -0.72
N THR A 62 7.46 -21.86 0.60
CA THR A 62 6.27 -21.48 1.39
C THR A 62 5.86 -20.02 1.18
N ALA A 63 6.83 -19.11 1.01
CA ALA A 63 6.55 -17.71 0.68
C ALA A 63 6.05 -17.55 -0.77
N ILE A 64 6.56 -18.33 -1.73
CA ILE A 64 6.12 -18.30 -3.13
C ILE A 64 4.72 -18.91 -3.26
N VAL A 65 4.43 -20.02 -2.58
CA VAL A 65 3.09 -20.64 -2.59
C VAL A 65 2.04 -19.70 -1.98
N SER A 66 2.36 -19.01 -0.88
CA SER A 66 1.44 -18.05 -0.27
C SER A 66 1.25 -16.78 -1.11
N LYS A 67 2.30 -16.29 -1.79
CA LYS A 67 2.18 -15.19 -2.76
C LYS A 67 1.37 -15.61 -3.99
N ALA A 68 1.56 -16.82 -4.52
CA ALA A 68 0.80 -17.34 -5.65
C ALA A 68 -0.69 -17.50 -5.32
N GLN A 69 -1.03 -17.95 -4.11
CA GLN A 69 -2.42 -18.00 -3.64
C GLN A 69 -3.02 -16.60 -3.49
N ARG A 70 -2.24 -15.63 -2.99
CA ARG A 70 -2.67 -14.23 -2.91
C ARG A 70 -2.96 -13.64 -4.29
N ILE A 71 -2.09 -13.90 -5.27
CA ILE A 71 -2.25 -13.44 -6.65
C ILE A 71 -3.53 -14.04 -7.25
N ALA A 72 -3.75 -15.35 -7.11
CA ALA A 72 -4.96 -16.00 -7.62
C ALA A 72 -6.25 -15.43 -6.98
N THR A 73 -6.24 -15.14 -5.67
CA THR A 73 -7.39 -14.51 -5.01
C THR A 73 -7.63 -13.08 -5.47
N LEU A 74 -6.56 -12.31 -5.71
CA LEU A 74 -6.66 -10.93 -6.19
C LEU A 74 -7.13 -10.86 -7.65
N GLU A 75 -6.68 -11.79 -8.50
CA GLU A 75 -7.16 -11.91 -9.89
C GLU A 75 -8.66 -12.24 -9.93
N GLN A 76 -9.11 -13.14 -9.05
CA GLN A 76 -10.53 -13.47 -8.92
C GLN A 76 -11.34 -12.26 -8.44
N GLU A 77 -10.82 -11.51 -7.47
CA GLU A 77 -11.48 -10.30 -6.96
C GLU A 77 -11.57 -9.21 -8.04
N ILE A 78 -10.52 -9.03 -8.84
CA ILE A 78 -10.52 -8.11 -9.99
C ILE A 78 -11.59 -8.50 -11.02
N ALA A 79 -11.71 -9.79 -11.35
CA ALA A 79 -12.73 -10.25 -12.29
C ALA A 79 -14.15 -9.97 -11.78
N VAL A 80 -14.42 -10.26 -10.51
CA VAL A 80 -15.72 -9.97 -9.87
C VAL A 80 -16.00 -8.46 -9.81
N LEU A 81 -14.99 -7.65 -9.51
CA LEU A 81 -15.10 -6.20 -9.49
C LEU A 81 -15.39 -5.62 -10.89
N GLN A 82 -14.78 -6.18 -11.94
CA GLN A 82 -15.04 -5.81 -13.33
C GLN A 82 -16.47 -6.12 -13.75
N ASP A 83 -16.96 -7.34 -13.47
CA ASP A 83 -18.35 -7.73 -13.77
C ASP A 83 -19.36 -6.82 -13.03
N SER A 84 -19.06 -6.48 -11.77
CA SER A 84 -19.89 -5.58 -10.96
C SER A 84 -19.91 -4.15 -11.51
N LEU A 85 -18.78 -3.66 -12.02
CA LEU A 85 -18.70 -2.36 -12.69
C LEU A 85 -19.51 -2.34 -13.98
N GLU A 86 -19.39 -3.37 -14.82
CA GLU A 86 -20.13 -3.45 -16.08
C GLU A 86 -21.65 -3.50 -15.85
N ALA A 87 -22.11 -4.29 -14.86
CA ALA A 87 -23.51 -4.32 -14.47
C ALA A 87 -24.02 -2.96 -13.99
N LYS A 88 -23.21 -2.25 -13.19
CA LYS A 88 -23.55 -0.89 -12.72
C LYS A 88 -23.56 0.14 -13.85
N ASP A 89 -22.66 0.02 -14.83
CA ASP A 89 -22.64 0.91 -15.98
C ASP A 89 -23.87 0.72 -16.89
N LEU A 90 -24.34 -0.53 -17.04
CA LEU A 90 -25.60 -0.83 -17.73
C LEU A 90 -26.81 -0.23 -16.99
N GLU A 91 -26.86 -0.38 -15.67
CA GLU A 91 -27.92 0.20 -14.84
C GLU A 91 -27.94 1.74 -14.96
N ILE A 92 -26.77 2.38 -14.91
CA ILE A 92 -26.63 3.82 -15.11
C ILE A 92 -27.08 4.24 -16.52
N ALA A 93 -26.73 3.46 -17.55
CA ALA A 93 -27.13 3.73 -18.92
C ALA A 93 -28.66 3.65 -19.07
N GLU A 94 -29.29 2.67 -18.44
CA GLU A 94 -30.75 2.50 -18.43
C GLU A 94 -31.44 3.66 -17.71
N MET A 95 -30.98 4.00 -16.50
CA MET A 95 -31.53 5.14 -15.74
C MET A 95 -31.37 6.46 -16.52
N LYS A 96 -30.21 6.69 -17.15
CA LYS A 96 -30.00 7.86 -18.02
C LYS A 96 -30.96 7.89 -19.21
N ARG A 97 -31.27 6.74 -19.80
CA ARG A 97 -32.24 6.62 -20.89
C ARG A 97 -33.66 6.95 -20.41
N GLN A 98 -34.06 6.44 -19.25
CA GLN A 98 -35.37 6.73 -18.65
C GLN A 98 -35.52 8.22 -18.34
N ILE A 99 -34.50 8.85 -17.76
CA ILE A 99 -34.47 10.31 -17.51
C ILE A 99 -34.59 11.08 -18.82
N ARG A 100 -33.90 10.68 -19.89
CA ARG A 100 -33.97 11.36 -21.19
C ARG A 100 -35.37 11.27 -21.79
N LEU A 101 -36.03 10.12 -21.72
CA LEU A 101 -37.40 9.94 -22.21
C LEU A 101 -38.41 10.77 -21.40
N LEU A 102 -38.30 10.76 -20.08
CA LEU A 102 -39.15 11.57 -19.19
C LEU A 102 -38.94 13.08 -19.41
N LYS A 103 -37.71 13.51 -19.68
CA LYS A 103 -37.37 14.92 -19.91
C LYS A 103 -37.72 15.40 -21.32
N GLY A 104 -37.75 14.52 -22.31
CA GLY A 104 -38.19 14.83 -23.68
C GLY A 104 -39.70 14.75 -23.89
N SER A 105 -40.45 14.28 -22.90
CA SER A 105 -41.93 14.17 -22.94
C SER A 105 -42.65 15.34 -22.25
N ARG A 106 -41.95 16.45 -21.98
CA ARG A 106 -42.51 17.72 -21.47
C ARG A 106 -42.31 18.84 -22.46
#